data_AF-A0A8E2J991-F1
#
_entry.id   AF-A0A8E2J991-F1
#
_cell.length_a   1.000
_cell.length_b   1.000
_cell.length_c   1.000
_cell.angle_alpha   90.00
_cell.angle_beta   90.00
_cell.angle_gamma   90.00
#
_symmetry.space_group_name_H-M   'P 1'
#
loop_
_entity.id
_entity.type
_entity.pdbx_description
1 polymer ?
#
loop_
_entity_poly.entity_id
_entity_poly.type
_entity_poly.pdbx_seq_one_letter_code
_entity_poly.pdbx_strand_id
1 'polypeptide(L)' 'QTSPAAKRPKLGGNGPDPAQSAVRYISSPYNYPRKRTAIACEICRVRKSRCDSGKPSCGSCVQLGVACSY' A
#
# COMPACT_ATOMS: atom_id res chain seq x y z
N GLN A 1 10.63 22.62 34.21
CA GLN A 1 11.54 21.52 33.82
C GLN A 1 10.69 20.26 33.92
N THR A 2 10.24 19.52 32.92
CA THR A 2 10.46 19.36 31.47
C THR A 2 9.23 18.56 30.98
N SER A 3 8.73 18.86 29.79
CA SER A 3 7.73 18.07 29.00
C SER A 3 8.13 16.56 28.90
N PRO A 4 7.37 15.59 28.31
CA PRO A 4 6.37 15.78 27.23
C PRO A 4 5.28 14.68 27.00
N ALA A 5 4.56 14.86 25.88
CA ALA A 5 4.09 13.82 24.95
C ALA A 5 2.74 13.13 25.23
N ALA A 6 1.68 13.75 24.69
CA ALA A 6 0.47 13.05 24.26
C ALA A 6 0.81 11.86 23.36
N LYS A 7 0.61 10.64 23.86
CA LYS A 7 0.66 9.42 23.04
C LYS A 7 -0.58 9.35 22.17
N ARG A 8 -0.42 9.69 20.88
CA ARG A 8 -1.37 9.30 19.83
C ARG A 8 -1.50 7.76 19.84
N PRO A 9 -2.70 7.17 19.89
CA PRO A 9 -2.83 5.73 19.71
C PRO A 9 -2.41 5.38 18.29
N LYS A 10 -1.43 4.48 18.19
CA LYS A 10 -1.03 3.84 16.93
C LYS A 10 -2.16 2.87 16.56
N LEU A 11 -2.89 3.15 15.48
CA LEU A 11 -3.69 2.13 14.81
C LEU A 11 -2.70 1.14 14.16
N GLY A 12 -2.26 0.18 14.97
CA GLY A 12 -1.35 -0.89 14.61
C GLY A 12 -2.09 -1.97 13.84
N GLY A 13 -1.46 -2.45 12.78
CA GLY A 13 -2.07 -3.28 11.74
C GLY A 13 -2.69 -4.57 12.26
N ASN A 14 -3.73 -5.00 11.55
CA ASN A 14 -4.16 -6.39 11.51
C ASN A 14 -2.99 -7.22 10.91
N GLY A 15 -2.06 -7.62 11.76
CA GLY A 15 -1.12 -8.70 11.44
C GLY A 15 -1.89 -10.02 11.37
N PRO A 16 -1.62 -10.89 10.39
CA PRO A 16 -2.28 -12.18 10.35
C PRO A 16 -1.86 -12.99 11.56
N ASP A 17 -2.87 -13.54 12.24
CA ASP A 17 -2.76 -14.40 13.41
C ASP A 17 -1.74 -15.56 13.22
N PRO A 18 -0.92 -15.90 14.23
CA PRO A 18 0.13 -16.91 14.13
C PRO A 18 -0.37 -18.36 13.97
N ALA A 19 -1.69 -18.61 13.91
CA ALA A 19 -2.25 -19.94 13.59
C ALA A 19 -2.18 -20.32 12.09
N GLN A 20 -1.65 -19.48 11.20
CA GLN A 20 -1.57 -19.75 9.75
C GLN A 20 -0.15 -20.06 9.24
N SER A 21 0.66 -20.73 10.07
CA SER A 21 1.97 -21.26 9.68
C SER A 21 1.85 -22.63 8.99
N ALA A 22 0.97 -22.76 7.99
CA ALA A 22 0.99 -23.89 7.08
C ALA A 22 1.53 -23.43 5.73
N VAL A 23 2.75 -23.87 5.44
CA VAL A 23 3.45 -23.73 4.17
C VAL A 23 2.49 -23.94 2.99
N ARG A 24 2.35 -22.87 2.19
CA ARG A 24 2.09 -22.81 0.74
C ARG A 24 1.76 -24.15 0.04
N TYR A 25 0.61 -24.75 0.32
CA TYR A 25 0.06 -25.77 -0.56
C TYR A 25 -0.60 -25.07 -1.74
N ILE A 26 0.06 -25.14 -2.88
CA ILE A 26 -0.45 -24.67 -4.16
C ILE A 26 -1.62 -25.60 -4.51
N SER A 27 -2.82 -25.28 -4.05
CA SER A 27 -4.03 -26.00 -4.43
C SER A 27 -5.09 -25.00 -4.86
N SER A 28 -5.03 -24.59 -6.12
CA SER A 28 -6.19 -24.61 -7.01
C SER A 28 -5.84 -23.98 -8.36
N PRO A 29 -6.07 -24.67 -9.50
CA PRO A 29 -6.07 -24.03 -10.82
C PRO A 29 -7.24 -23.05 -11.00
N TYR A 30 -8.19 -23.01 -10.05
CA TYR A 30 -9.15 -21.89 -9.87
C TYR A 30 -8.56 -20.78 -9.00
N ASN A 31 -7.30 -20.42 -9.25
CA ASN A 31 -6.70 -19.22 -8.71
C ASN A 31 -7.39 -18.04 -9.40
N TYR A 32 -8.57 -17.67 -8.92
CA TYR A 32 -9.25 -16.46 -9.33
C TYR A 32 -8.20 -15.36 -9.12
N PRO A 33 -7.68 -14.73 -10.20
CA PRO A 33 -6.59 -13.80 -10.07
C PRO A 33 -7.12 -12.73 -9.14
N ARG A 34 -6.64 -12.72 -7.90
CA ARG A 34 -7.05 -11.75 -6.90
C ARG A 34 -6.81 -10.42 -7.59
N LYS A 35 -7.89 -9.75 -8.02
CA LYS A 35 -7.81 -8.60 -8.93
C LYS A 35 -6.86 -7.63 -8.25
N ARG A 36 -5.62 -7.61 -8.73
CA ARG A 36 -4.55 -6.89 -8.07
C ARG A 36 -4.99 -5.44 -8.17
N THR A 37 -5.26 -4.82 -7.04
CA THR A 37 -5.61 -3.41 -6.96
C THR A 37 -4.59 -2.65 -7.81
N ALA A 38 -5.08 -1.70 -8.62
CA ALA A 38 -4.30 -1.02 -9.64
C ALA A 38 -2.92 -0.61 -9.09
N ILE A 39 -1.88 -0.92 -9.86
CA ILE A 39 -0.50 -0.67 -9.45
C ILE A 39 -0.32 0.85 -9.28
N ALA A 40 0.01 1.24 -8.05
CA ALA A 40 0.41 2.61 -7.77
C ALA A 40 1.74 2.94 -8.46
N CYS A 41 1.84 4.16 -8.96
CA CYS A 41 3.03 4.73 -9.57
C CYS A 41 4.26 4.66 -8.63
N GLU A 42 5.49 4.65 -9.15
CA GLU A 42 6.72 4.60 -8.34
C GLU A 42 6.77 5.74 -7.32
N ILE A 43 6.43 6.96 -7.74
CA ILE A 43 6.41 8.13 -6.85
C ILE A 43 5.42 7.91 -5.70
N CYS A 44 4.24 7.36 -6.02
CA CYS A 44 3.18 7.07 -5.07
C CYS A 44 3.59 5.96 -4.10
N ARG A 45 4.35 4.97 -4.57
CA ARG A 45 4.93 3.89 -3.74
C ARG A 45 5.94 4.45 -2.76
N VAL A 46 6.90 5.26 -3.23
CA VAL A 46 7.94 5.85 -2.38
C VAL A 46 7.32 6.78 -1.33
N ARG A 47 6.32 7.57 -1.73
CA ARG A 47 5.61 8.50 -0.82
C ARG A 47 4.54 7.82 0.03
N LYS A 48 4.26 6.53 -0.22
CA LYS A 48 3.16 5.76 0.41
C LYS A 48 1.83 6.52 0.35
N SER A 49 1.60 7.23 -0.74
CA SER A 49 0.39 8.01 -0.99
C SER A 49 -0.62 7.21 -1.82
N ARG A 50 -1.88 7.62 -1.76
CA ARG A 50 -2.93 7.04 -2.62
C ARG A 50 -2.62 7.39 -4.07
N CYS A 51 -2.66 6.42 -4.97
CA CYS A 51 -2.42 6.61 -6.39
C CYS A 51 -3.73 6.54 -7.16
N ASP A 52 -4.07 7.60 -7.87
CA ASP A 52 -5.29 7.68 -8.68
C ASP A 52 -5.18 6.93 -10.01
N SER A 53 -4.01 6.34 -10.30
CA SER A 53 -3.74 5.48 -11.47
C SER A 53 -4.12 6.07 -12.84
N GLY A 54 -4.24 7.40 -12.94
CA GLY A 54 -4.46 8.10 -14.20
C GLY A 54 -3.28 7.96 -15.16
N LYS A 55 -3.54 7.61 -16.42
CA LYS A 55 -2.55 7.59 -17.51
C LYS A 55 -2.66 8.90 -18.30
N PRO A 56 -1.55 9.55 -18.70
CA PRO A 56 -0.15 9.16 -18.56
C PRO A 56 0.47 9.41 -17.17
N SER A 57 -0.11 10.32 -16.39
CA SER A 57 0.39 10.69 -15.06
C SER A 57 -0.72 10.65 -14.01
N CYS A 58 -0.39 10.18 -12.81
CA CYS A 58 -1.33 10.12 -11.70
C CYS A 58 -1.75 11.55 -11.25
N GLY A 59 -2.98 11.73 -10.75
CA GLY A 59 -3.47 13.06 -10.32
C GLY A 59 -2.56 13.73 -9.28
N SER A 60 -2.13 12.97 -8.27
CA SER A 60 -1.12 13.42 -7.31
C SER A 60 0.19 13.88 -7.98
N CYS A 61 0.67 13.16 -8.99
CA CYS A 61 1.92 13.43 -9.69
C CYS A 61 1.82 14.73 -10.52
N VAL A 62 0.68 14.94 -11.18
CA VAL A 62 0.37 16.15 -11.96
C VAL A 62 0.31 17.36 -11.03
N GLN A 63 -0.37 17.25 -9.89
CA GLN A 63 -0.48 18.35 -8.94
C GLN A 63 0.87 18.71 -8.31
N LEU A 64 1.74 17.73 -8.11
CA LEU A 64 3.09 17.92 -7.60
C LEU A 64 4.09 18.37 -8.68
N GLY A 65 3.72 18.34 -9.96
CA GLY A 65 4.62 18.66 -11.07
C GLY A 65 5.82 17.72 -11.20
N VAL A 66 5.67 16.46 -10.78
CA VAL A 66 6.75 15.45 -10.80
C VAL A 66 6.58 14.45 -11.93
N ALA A 67 7.69 13.87 -12.39
CA ALA A 67 7.67 12.81 -13.39
C ALA A 67 6.95 11.56 -12.83
N CYS A 68 5.83 11.19 -13.44
CA CYS A 68 5.09 9.99 -13.08
C CYS A 68 5.67 8.77 -13.80
N SER A 69 6.24 7.85 -13.04
CA SER A 69 6.68 6.53 -13.51
C SER A 69 5.74 5.47 -12.94
N TYR A 70 5.25 4.54 -13.77
CA TYR A 70 4.28 3.49 -13.39
C TYR A 70 4.94 2.14 -13.17
#